data_AF-A0A964U072-F1
#
_entry.id   AF-A0A964U072-F1
#
_cell.length_a   1.000
_cell.length_b   1.000
_cell.length_c   1.000
_cell.angle_alpha   90.00
_cell.angle_beta   90.00
_cell.angle_gamma   90.00
#
_symmetry.space_group_name_H-M   'P 1'
#
loop_
_entity.id
_entity.type
_entity.pdbx_description
1 polymer ?
#
loop_
_entity_poly.entity_id
_entity_poly.type
_entity_poly.pdbx_seq_one_letter_code
_entity_poly.pdbx_strand_id
1 'polypeptide(L)'
;MQGFDPKWRDFPDYILGITREIWEGRALSSLTDYYAPDIVVRMPGGVSTGNAGVIAATMATLAEFPDRRLLGEDVIWSGTPEAGMLSSHRILSTATHSGDGAFGPATGTRLRYRVIADCHARNNTIDDEWLIRDYGAVVRQMGWEPRAFARDQIAREGGPEHCTPPFTPEIDLAGPYTGRGNSNEWGARLADTLTRLMSADMAAIAQV
;
A
#
# COMPACT_ATOMS: atom_id res chain seq x y z
N MET A 1 -11.44 -20.46 7.17
CA MET A 1 -11.48 -19.45 6.10
C MET A 1 -11.83 -20.15 4.80
N GLN A 2 -13.05 -20.01 4.29
CA GLN A 2 -13.46 -20.71 3.05
C GLN A 2 -12.68 -20.18 1.85
N GLY A 3 -12.16 -21.08 1.01
CA GLY A 3 -11.45 -20.72 -0.23
C GLY A 3 -10.01 -20.23 -0.05
N PHE A 4 -9.52 -20.07 1.18
CA PHE A 4 -8.12 -19.78 1.47
C PHE A 4 -7.32 -21.07 1.66
N ASP A 5 -6.01 -21.02 1.40
CA ASP A 5 -5.11 -22.16 1.65
C ASP A 5 -5.20 -22.58 3.13
N PRO A 6 -5.40 -23.88 3.44
CA PRO A 6 -5.53 -24.38 4.81
C PRO A 6 -4.28 -24.16 5.68
N LYS A 7 -3.14 -23.79 5.11
CA LYS A 7 -1.95 -23.41 5.90
C LYS A 7 -2.16 -22.16 6.76
N TRP A 8 -3.11 -21.29 6.39
CA TRP A 8 -3.38 -20.04 7.08
C TRP A 8 -4.35 -20.24 8.24
N ARG A 9 -3.98 -19.79 9.43
CA ARG A 9 -4.81 -19.92 10.64
C ARG A 9 -6.04 -19.01 10.59
N ASP A 10 -5.83 -17.76 10.20
CA ASP A 10 -6.82 -16.69 10.15
C ASP A 10 -6.45 -15.65 9.09
N PHE A 11 -7.32 -14.66 8.86
CA PHE A 11 -7.13 -13.71 7.77
C PHE A 11 -5.93 -12.77 7.97
N PRO A 12 -5.66 -12.27 9.19
CA PRO A 12 -4.39 -11.63 9.50
C PRO A 12 -3.15 -12.49 9.20
N ASP A 13 -3.18 -13.78 9.54
CA ASP A 13 -2.11 -14.73 9.26
C ASP A 13 -1.88 -14.91 7.75
N TYR A 14 -2.96 -14.97 6.95
CA TYR A 14 -2.88 -14.93 5.49
C TYR A 14 -2.16 -13.67 4.97
N ILE A 15 -2.60 -12.48 5.40
CA ILE A 15 -2.03 -11.20 4.93
C ILE A 15 -0.54 -11.08 5.28
N LEU A 16 -0.17 -11.37 6.53
CA LEU A 16 1.22 -11.32 6.97
C LEU A 16 2.06 -12.41 6.30
N GLY A 17 1.49 -13.60 6.12
CA GLY A 17 2.11 -14.75 5.51
C GLY A 17 2.49 -14.52 4.05
N ILE A 18 1.53 -14.14 3.19
CA ILE A 18 1.79 -13.86 1.77
C ILE A 18 2.76 -12.68 1.61
N THR A 19 2.65 -11.66 2.47
CA THR A 19 3.55 -10.50 2.45
C THR A 19 5.00 -10.96 2.70
N ARG A 20 5.21 -11.80 3.72
CA ARG A 20 6.53 -12.35 4.02
C ARG A 20 7.05 -13.24 2.89
N GLU A 21 6.22 -14.13 2.35
CA GLU A 21 6.61 -15.04 1.25
C GLU A 21 7.07 -14.25 0.00
N ILE A 22 6.30 -13.24 -0.40
CA ILE A 22 6.60 -12.42 -1.59
C ILE A 22 7.86 -11.58 -1.35
N TRP A 23 7.89 -10.80 -0.28
CA TRP A 23 8.90 -9.74 -0.11
C TRP A 23 10.19 -10.21 0.55
N GLU A 24 10.10 -11.03 1.60
CA GLU A 24 11.27 -11.51 2.34
C GLU A 24 11.73 -12.87 1.83
N GLY A 25 10.79 -13.72 1.41
CA GLY A 25 11.06 -15.01 0.76
C GLY A 25 11.42 -14.91 -0.73
N ARG A 26 11.24 -13.74 -1.35
CA ARG A 26 11.50 -13.49 -2.78
C ARG A 26 10.74 -14.42 -3.72
N ALA A 27 9.61 -14.95 -3.26
CA ALA A 27 8.75 -15.81 -4.04
C ALA A 27 7.91 -14.98 -5.02
N LEU A 28 8.55 -14.27 -5.95
CA LEU A 28 7.85 -13.41 -6.93
C LEU A 28 6.83 -14.17 -7.78
N SER A 29 7.06 -15.46 -8.01
CA SER A 29 6.11 -16.32 -8.71
C SER A 29 4.81 -16.50 -7.92
N SER A 30 4.80 -16.40 -6.59
CA SER A 30 3.56 -16.54 -5.82
C SER A 30 2.59 -15.38 -6.02
N LEU A 31 3.04 -14.26 -6.61
CA LEU A 31 2.13 -13.18 -7.03
C LEU A 31 1.10 -13.68 -8.04
N THR A 32 1.41 -14.67 -8.89
CA THR A 32 0.40 -15.23 -9.81
C THR A 32 -0.70 -16.03 -9.10
N ASP A 33 -0.42 -16.50 -7.89
CA ASP A 33 -1.36 -17.26 -7.08
C ASP A 33 -2.16 -16.35 -6.13
N TYR A 34 -1.50 -15.30 -5.62
CA TYR A 34 -2.07 -14.41 -4.61
C TYR A 34 -2.72 -13.14 -5.15
N TYR A 35 -2.48 -12.75 -6.41
CA TYR A 35 -3.02 -11.51 -6.98
C TYR A 35 -3.84 -11.80 -8.25
N ALA A 36 -5.03 -11.20 -8.34
CA ALA A 36 -5.91 -11.36 -9.48
C ALA A 36 -5.23 -10.85 -10.77
N PRO A 37 -5.42 -11.53 -11.91
CA PRO A 37 -4.79 -11.12 -13.18
C PRO A 37 -5.11 -9.67 -13.58
N ASP A 38 -6.29 -9.18 -13.21
CA ASP A 38 -6.88 -7.87 -13.51
C ASP A 38 -6.97 -6.94 -12.29
N ILE A 39 -6.23 -7.23 -11.20
CA ILE A 39 -6.24 -6.44 -9.96
C ILE A 39 -6.11 -4.93 -10.21
N VAL A 40 -6.90 -4.13 -9.48
CA VAL A 40 -6.73 -2.68 -9.43
C VAL A 40 -5.93 -2.31 -8.18
N VAL A 41 -4.81 -1.60 -8.38
CA VAL A 41 -3.96 -1.09 -7.29
C VAL A 41 -3.91 0.42 -7.32
N ARG A 42 -4.37 1.05 -6.24
CA ARG A 42 -4.38 2.51 -6.08
C ARG A 42 -3.28 2.96 -5.15
N MET A 43 -2.47 3.90 -5.63
CA MET A 43 -1.33 4.45 -4.91
C MET A 43 -1.38 5.98 -5.00
N PRO A 44 -0.72 6.75 -4.10
CA PRO A 44 -0.67 8.20 -4.24
C PRO A 44 -0.18 8.69 -5.61
N GLY A 45 0.68 7.92 -6.26
CA GLY A 45 1.22 8.20 -7.60
C GLY A 45 0.37 7.74 -8.78
N GLY A 46 -0.86 7.25 -8.56
CA GLY A 46 -1.79 6.87 -9.63
C GLY A 46 -2.44 5.49 -9.43
N VAL A 47 -3.03 4.96 -10.50
CA VAL A 47 -3.66 3.64 -10.52
C VAL A 47 -2.91 2.71 -11.48
N SER A 48 -2.69 1.47 -11.04
CA SER A 48 -2.16 0.39 -11.88
C SER A 48 -3.19 -0.73 -12.00
N THR A 49 -3.26 -1.36 -13.16
CA THR A 49 -4.12 -2.52 -13.40
C THR A 49 -3.32 -3.73 -13.82
N GLY A 50 -3.72 -4.89 -13.30
CA GLY A 50 -3.21 -6.19 -13.67
C GLY A 50 -1.92 -6.60 -12.98
N ASN A 51 -1.78 -7.91 -12.81
CA ASN A 51 -0.73 -8.49 -11.97
C ASN A 51 0.69 -8.30 -12.53
N ALA A 52 0.83 -8.15 -13.86
CA ALA A 52 2.13 -7.86 -14.48
C ALA A 52 2.77 -6.57 -13.95
N GLY A 53 1.94 -5.53 -13.72
CA GLY A 53 2.40 -4.27 -13.11
C GLY A 53 2.83 -4.47 -11.65
N VAL A 54 2.11 -5.28 -10.89
CA VAL A 54 2.44 -5.62 -9.49
C VAL A 54 3.78 -6.36 -9.41
N ILE A 55 4.00 -7.35 -10.28
CA ILE A 55 5.26 -8.09 -10.37
C ILE A 55 6.42 -7.13 -10.71
N ALA A 56 6.25 -6.27 -11.71
CA ALA A 56 7.27 -5.28 -12.10
C ALA A 56 7.59 -4.31 -10.95
N ALA A 57 6.58 -3.76 -10.29
CA ALA A 57 6.76 -2.84 -9.17
C ALA A 57 7.41 -3.50 -7.95
N THR A 58 7.07 -4.76 -7.68
CA THR A 58 7.69 -5.55 -6.61
C THR A 58 9.16 -5.81 -6.92
N MET A 59 9.49 -6.23 -8.14
CA MET A 59 10.87 -6.42 -8.59
C MET A 59 11.70 -5.13 -8.48
N ALA A 60 11.17 -4.00 -8.97
CA ALA A 60 11.84 -2.71 -8.90
C ALA A 60 12.15 -2.31 -7.45
N THR A 61 11.16 -2.47 -6.55
CA THR A 61 11.33 -2.17 -5.12
C THR A 61 12.37 -3.09 -4.47
N LEU A 62 12.41 -4.38 -4.82
CA LEU A 62 13.39 -5.32 -4.29
C LEU A 62 14.79 -5.11 -4.85
N ALA A 63 14.92 -4.56 -6.07
CA ALA A 63 16.21 -4.17 -6.64
C ALA A 63 16.76 -2.92 -5.95
N GLU A 64 15.91 -1.92 -5.68
CA GLU A 64 16.28 -0.69 -4.99
C GLU A 64 16.58 -0.93 -3.49
N PHE A 65 15.81 -1.82 -2.85
CA PHE A 65 15.90 -2.15 -1.43
C PHE A 65 16.09 -3.67 -1.19
N PRO A 66 17.26 -4.23 -1.51
CA PRO A 66 17.49 -5.67 -1.50
C PRO A 66 17.50 -6.31 -0.12
N ASP A 67 17.62 -5.55 0.96
CA ASP A 67 17.55 -6.03 2.36
C ASP A 67 16.22 -5.67 3.05
N ARG A 68 15.23 -5.20 2.28
CA ARG A 68 13.94 -4.74 2.83
C ARG A 68 13.24 -5.83 3.64
N ARG A 69 12.76 -5.45 4.83
CA ARG A 69 11.88 -6.24 5.70
C ARG A 69 10.58 -5.50 5.97
N LEU A 70 9.49 -6.23 6.13
CA LEU A 70 8.14 -5.70 6.29
C LEU A 70 7.56 -6.21 7.62
N LEU A 71 7.82 -5.46 8.70
CA LEU A 71 7.36 -5.83 10.03
C LEU A 71 5.88 -5.42 10.19
N GLY A 72 4.98 -6.41 10.28
CA GLY A 72 3.55 -6.15 10.54
C GLY A 72 3.36 -5.54 11.93
N GLU A 73 2.93 -4.27 11.99
CA GLU A 73 2.58 -3.60 13.25
C GLU A 73 1.16 -3.99 13.68
N ASP A 74 0.21 -4.07 12.75
CA ASP A 74 -1.17 -4.46 13.02
C ASP A 74 -1.90 -4.89 11.72
N VAL A 75 -2.91 -5.75 11.85
CA VAL A 75 -3.84 -6.11 10.78
C VAL A 75 -5.25 -6.11 11.33
N ILE A 76 -6.04 -5.12 10.90
CA ILE A 76 -7.48 -5.09 11.14
C ILE A 76 -8.21 -5.56 9.89
N TRP A 77 -9.41 -6.11 10.05
CA TRP A 77 -10.17 -6.62 8.91
C TRP A 77 -11.67 -6.60 9.14
N SER A 78 -12.41 -6.71 8.03
CA SER A 78 -13.87 -6.82 8.01
C SER A 78 -14.33 -7.70 6.85
N GLY A 79 -15.61 -8.06 6.84
CA GLY A 79 -16.21 -8.94 5.83
C GLY A 79 -16.30 -10.39 6.26
N THR A 80 -16.63 -11.26 5.32
CA THR A 80 -16.73 -12.72 5.54
C THR A 80 -16.05 -13.46 4.38
N PRO A 81 -15.57 -14.69 4.57
CA PRO A 81 -14.93 -15.45 3.50
C PRO A 81 -15.80 -15.59 2.23
N GLU A 82 -17.12 -15.64 2.37
CA GLU A 82 -18.07 -15.82 1.27
C GLU A 82 -18.27 -14.53 0.46
N ALA A 83 -18.36 -13.38 1.15
CA ALA A 83 -18.52 -12.08 0.52
C ALA A 83 -17.20 -11.48 0.03
N GLY A 84 -16.08 -11.90 0.63
CA GLY A 84 -14.78 -11.23 0.53
C GLY A 84 -14.41 -10.52 1.82
N MET A 85 -13.11 -10.43 2.07
CA MET A 85 -12.54 -9.91 3.31
C MET A 85 -11.64 -8.73 2.99
N LEU A 86 -11.90 -7.58 3.60
CA LEU A 86 -11.06 -6.39 3.47
C LEU A 86 -10.13 -6.32 4.68
N SER A 87 -8.83 -6.32 4.43
CA SER A 87 -7.80 -6.01 5.42
C SER A 87 -7.41 -4.54 5.34
N SER A 88 -6.98 -3.98 6.47
CA SER A 88 -6.07 -2.84 6.52
C SER A 88 -4.90 -3.23 7.40
N HIS A 89 -3.70 -3.21 6.84
CA HIS A 89 -2.51 -3.64 7.55
C HIS A 89 -1.42 -2.57 7.54
N ARG A 90 -0.91 -2.28 8.73
CA ARG A 90 0.15 -1.29 8.94
C ARG A 90 1.48 -2.01 9.09
N ILE A 91 2.46 -1.57 8.31
CA ILE A 91 3.78 -2.18 8.23
C ILE A 91 4.83 -1.13 8.59
N LEU A 92 5.78 -1.52 9.43
CA LEU A 92 7.05 -0.82 9.60
C LEU A 92 8.09 -1.46 8.68
N SER A 93 8.47 -0.76 7.62
CA SER A 93 9.52 -1.21 6.71
C SER A 93 10.89 -0.77 7.20
N THR A 94 11.87 -1.68 7.13
CA THR A 94 13.30 -1.36 7.27
C THR A 94 14.03 -1.76 6.01
N ALA A 95 14.93 -0.92 5.51
CA ALA A 95 15.71 -1.18 4.29
C ALA A 95 17.00 -0.36 4.26
N THR A 96 17.90 -0.68 3.33
CA THR A 96 19.03 0.14 2.93
C THR A 96 18.86 0.53 1.46
N HIS A 97 18.94 1.82 1.14
CA HIS A 97 18.91 2.32 -0.24
C HIS A 97 20.22 1.96 -0.97
N SER A 98 20.29 0.71 -1.43
CA SER A 98 21.52 0.10 -1.95
C SER A 98 21.52 -0.07 -3.46
N GLY A 99 20.35 0.01 -4.11
CA GLY A 99 20.20 0.01 -5.55
C GLY A 99 19.67 1.33 -6.05
N ASP A 100 19.92 1.63 -7.33
CA ASP A 100 19.30 2.75 -8.01
C ASP A 100 17.82 2.44 -8.27
N GLY A 101 16.96 3.47 -8.26
CA GLY A 101 15.54 3.26 -8.51
C GLY A 101 14.70 4.52 -8.48
N ALA A 102 13.51 4.42 -7.92
CA ALA A 102 12.54 5.51 -7.86
C ALA A 102 13.06 6.74 -7.09
N PHE A 103 13.97 6.52 -6.14
CA PHE A 103 14.60 7.57 -5.35
C PHE A 103 15.93 8.08 -5.95
N GLY A 104 16.30 7.63 -7.15
CA GLY A 104 17.53 8.01 -7.83
C GLY A 104 18.69 7.06 -7.52
N PRO A 105 19.95 7.53 -7.61
CA PRO A 105 21.12 6.71 -7.31
C PRO A 105 21.19 6.25 -5.85
N ALA A 106 21.71 5.04 -5.63
CA ALA A 106 21.88 4.46 -4.30
C ALA A 106 22.66 5.38 -3.35
N THR A 107 22.09 5.67 -2.18
CA THR A 107 22.73 6.55 -1.18
C THR A 107 23.41 5.77 -0.04
N GLY A 108 23.14 4.48 0.09
CA GLY A 108 23.57 3.64 1.22
C GLY A 108 22.85 3.96 2.54
N THR A 109 21.84 4.84 2.52
CA THR A 109 21.11 5.26 3.72
C THR A 109 20.27 4.11 4.25
N ARG A 110 20.34 3.87 5.56
CA ARG A 110 19.40 2.98 6.27
C ARG A 110 18.09 3.73 6.51
N LEU A 111 17.00 3.13 6.07
CA LEU A 111 15.67 3.69 6.06
C LEU A 111 14.75 2.93 7.00
N ARG A 112 13.87 3.68 7.67
CA ARG A 112 12.70 3.15 8.38
C ARG A 112 11.48 3.98 8.07
N TYR A 113 10.44 3.37 7.52
CA TYR A 113 9.24 4.09 7.08
C TYR A 113 8.00 3.23 7.24
N ARG A 114 6.83 3.86 7.30
CA ARG A 114 5.56 3.16 7.40
C ARG A 114 4.90 2.96 6.05
N VAL A 115 4.16 1.88 5.96
CA VAL A 115 3.30 1.52 4.85
C VAL A 115 1.95 1.14 5.42
N ILE A 116 0.87 1.55 4.76
CA ILE A 116 -0.46 1.01 4.99
C ILE A 116 -0.91 0.44 3.65
N ALA A 117 -1.41 -0.79 3.69
CA ALA A 117 -2.05 -1.40 2.56
C ALA A 117 -3.42 -1.94 2.98
N ASP A 118 -4.42 -1.62 2.18
CA ASP A 118 -5.75 -2.17 2.30
C ASP A 118 -5.96 -3.14 1.15
N CYS A 119 -6.21 -4.41 1.47
CA CYS A 119 -6.37 -5.46 0.47
C CYS A 119 -7.72 -6.13 0.63
N HIS A 120 -8.50 -6.12 -0.43
CA HIS A 120 -9.66 -6.98 -0.55
C HIS A 120 -9.23 -8.33 -1.10
N ALA A 121 -9.62 -9.39 -0.40
CA ALA A 121 -9.26 -10.74 -0.77
C ALA A 121 -10.45 -11.69 -0.70
N ARG A 122 -10.50 -12.60 -1.66
CA ARG A 122 -11.52 -13.66 -1.76
C ARG A 122 -10.90 -14.86 -2.42
N ASN A 123 -11.23 -16.06 -1.93
CA ASN A 123 -10.72 -17.33 -2.49
C ASN A 123 -9.18 -17.35 -2.65
N ASN A 124 -8.45 -16.97 -1.59
CA ASN A 124 -6.98 -16.93 -1.56
C ASN A 124 -6.30 -15.87 -2.46
N THR A 125 -7.08 -14.98 -3.08
CA THR A 125 -6.58 -13.98 -4.04
C THR A 125 -6.95 -12.58 -3.61
N ILE A 126 -5.98 -11.66 -3.66
CA ILE A 126 -6.17 -10.21 -3.58
C ILE A 126 -6.64 -9.71 -4.95
N ASP A 127 -7.80 -9.08 -4.99
CA ASP A 127 -8.43 -8.59 -6.23
C ASP A 127 -8.67 -7.06 -6.21
N ASP A 128 -8.38 -6.38 -5.10
CA ASP A 128 -8.42 -4.92 -4.98
C ASP A 128 -7.41 -4.44 -3.92
N GLU A 129 -6.61 -3.41 -4.22
CA GLU A 129 -5.60 -2.88 -3.30
C GLU A 129 -5.53 -1.35 -3.28
N TRP A 130 -5.37 -0.80 -2.07
CA TRP A 130 -4.95 0.58 -1.82
C TRP A 130 -3.66 0.57 -1.03
N LEU A 131 -2.65 1.31 -1.48
CA LEU A 131 -1.31 1.19 -0.94
C LEU A 131 -0.67 2.58 -0.81
N ILE A 132 -0.31 2.94 0.42
CA ILE A 132 0.48 4.12 0.71
C ILE A 132 1.79 3.74 1.39
N ARG A 133 2.89 4.26 0.85
CA ARG A 133 4.22 4.22 1.49
C ARG A 133 4.63 5.63 1.84
N ASP A 134 5.17 5.84 3.03
CA ASP A 134 5.61 7.16 3.46
C ASP A 134 6.91 7.59 2.74
N TYR A 135 6.76 8.02 1.49
CA TYR A 135 7.85 8.56 0.68
C TYR A 135 8.46 9.81 1.32
N GLY A 136 7.66 10.60 2.02
CA GLY A 136 8.15 11.76 2.76
C GLY A 136 9.15 11.36 3.85
N ALA A 137 8.92 10.28 4.58
CA ALA A 137 9.86 9.75 5.57
C ALA A 137 11.13 9.21 4.90
N VAL A 138 11.01 8.52 3.76
CA VAL A 138 12.15 8.00 3.00
C VAL A 138 13.05 9.15 2.54
N VAL A 139 12.47 10.13 1.84
CA VAL A 139 13.19 11.29 1.28
C VAL A 139 13.86 12.12 2.39
N ARG A 140 13.18 12.38 3.51
CA ARG A 140 13.77 13.11 4.64
C ARG A 140 14.94 12.38 5.28
N GLN A 141 14.88 11.05 5.40
CA GLN A 141 15.99 10.26 5.95
C GLN A 141 17.24 10.29 5.06
N MET A 142 17.08 10.51 3.75
CA MET A 142 18.19 10.73 2.81
C MET A 142 18.70 12.18 2.82
N GLY A 143 18.15 13.05 3.66
CA GLY A 143 18.57 14.45 3.77
C GLY A 143 17.97 15.36 2.69
N TRP A 144 16.89 14.92 2.04
CA TRP A 144 16.22 15.69 0.98
C TRP A 144 14.89 16.26 1.45
N GLU A 145 14.47 17.36 0.80
CA GLU A 145 13.16 17.96 1.01
C GLU A 145 12.11 17.30 0.12
N PRO A 146 11.00 16.75 0.66
CA PRO A 146 9.96 16.07 -0.14
C PRO A 146 9.42 16.92 -1.29
N ARG A 147 9.26 18.23 -1.08
CA ARG A 147 8.79 19.15 -2.12
C ARG A 147 9.81 19.30 -3.25
N ALA A 148 11.10 19.32 -2.92
CA ALA A 148 12.17 19.42 -3.92
C ALA A 148 12.28 18.10 -4.70
N PHE A 149 12.23 16.96 -4.00
CA PHE A 149 12.21 15.64 -4.62
C PHE A 149 11.03 15.47 -5.60
N ALA A 150 9.82 15.86 -5.21
CA ALA A 150 8.65 15.78 -6.09
C ALA A 150 8.81 16.65 -7.35
N ARG A 151 9.38 17.86 -7.23
CA ARG A 151 9.66 18.72 -8.40
C ARG A 151 10.67 18.09 -9.34
N ASP A 152 11.72 17.50 -8.80
CA ASP A 152 12.75 16.80 -9.56
C ASP A 152 12.18 15.56 -10.27
N GLN A 153 11.33 14.78 -9.58
CA GLN A 153 10.61 13.67 -10.17
C GLN A 153 9.74 14.12 -11.37
N ILE A 154 8.93 15.17 -11.21
CA ILE A 154 8.13 15.73 -12.30
C ILE A 154 9.01 16.14 -13.49
N ALA A 155 10.17 16.76 -13.24
CA ALA A 155 11.09 17.14 -14.29
C ALA A 155 11.69 15.92 -15.02
N ARG A 156 12.07 14.86 -14.29
CA ARG A 156 12.57 13.61 -14.87
C ARG A 156 11.53 12.88 -15.71
N GLU A 157 10.25 12.99 -15.34
CA GLU A 157 9.14 12.41 -16.08
C GLU A 157 8.70 13.26 -17.29
N GLY A 158 9.46 14.29 -17.66
CA GLY A 158 9.21 15.11 -18.84
C GLY A 158 8.41 16.39 -18.59
N GLY A 159 8.29 16.82 -17.33
CA GLY A 159 7.58 18.04 -16.96
C GLY A 159 6.11 17.80 -16.56
N PRO A 160 5.43 18.85 -16.06
CA PRO A 160 4.08 18.72 -15.49
C PRO A 160 3.01 18.26 -16.50
N GLU A 161 3.26 18.42 -17.79
CA GLU A 161 2.36 17.96 -18.87
C GLU A 161 2.52 16.46 -19.20
N HIS A 162 3.64 15.84 -18.81
CA HIS A 162 3.98 14.46 -19.16
C HIS A 162 4.14 13.54 -17.94
N CYS A 163 4.36 14.10 -16.75
CA CYS A 163 4.51 13.33 -15.54
C CYS A 163 3.24 12.53 -15.21
N THR A 164 3.42 11.42 -14.48
CA THR A 164 2.28 10.63 -14.02
C THR A 164 1.49 11.50 -13.03
N PRO A 165 0.19 11.77 -13.28
CA PRO A 165 -0.60 12.55 -12.36
C PRO A 165 -0.80 11.78 -11.05
N PRO A 166 -0.93 12.47 -9.91
CA PRO A 166 -1.28 11.83 -8.66
C PRO A 166 -2.65 11.16 -8.76
N PHE A 167 -2.92 10.22 -7.87
CA PHE A 167 -4.26 9.63 -7.77
C PHE A 167 -5.31 10.66 -7.41
N THR A 168 -6.36 10.73 -8.23
CA THR A 168 -7.54 11.58 -8.03
C THR A 168 -8.81 10.76 -8.30
N PRO A 169 -9.98 11.21 -7.80
CA PRO A 169 -11.24 10.52 -8.08
C PRO A 169 -11.55 10.34 -9.57
N GLU A 170 -11.06 11.22 -10.44
CA GLU A 170 -11.29 11.19 -11.88
C GLU A 170 -10.56 10.05 -12.61
N ILE A 171 -9.45 9.57 -12.03
CA ILE A 171 -8.67 8.45 -12.59
C ILE A 171 -8.89 7.14 -11.84
N ASP A 172 -9.77 7.15 -10.84
CA ASP A 172 -10.11 5.94 -10.09
C ASP A 172 -10.83 4.92 -10.97
N LEU A 173 -10.51 3.65 -10.74
CA LEU A 173 -11.11 2.52 -11.43
C LEU A 173 -11.91 1.71 -10.42
N ALA A 174 -13.14 1.36 -10.76
CA ALA A 174 -13.96 0.51 -9.90
C ALA A 174 -13.33 -0.89 -9.80
N GLY A 175 -12.95 -1.30 -8.59
CA GLY A 175 -12.52 -2.66 -8.30
C GLY A 175 -13.68 -3.52 -7.79
N PRO A 176 -13.43 -4.80 -7.51
CA PRO A 176 -14.46 -5.72 -7.03
C PRO A 176 -14.96 -5.40 -5.62
N TYR A 177 -14.19 -4.67 -4.81
CA TYR A 177 -14.65 -4.26 -3.49
C TYR A 177 -15.59 -3.06 -3.57
N THR A 178 -16.85 -3.27 -3.17
CA THR A 178 -17.91 -2.24 -3.15
C THR A 178 -18.41 -1.92 -1.73
N GLY A 179 -17.75 -2.47 -0.71
CA GLY A 179 -18.10 -2.27 0.70
C GLY A 179 -17.73 -0.89 1.22
N ARG A 180 -18.28 -0.54 2.39
CA ARG A 180 -17.96 0.71 3.11
C ARG A 180 -17.33 0.44 4.48
N GLY A 181 -16.70 -0.73 4.63
CA GLY A 181 -16.22 -1.24 5.91
C GLY A 181 -17.34 -1.86 6.76
N ASN A 182 -17.21 -1.74 8.08
CA ASN A 182 -18.12 -2.27 9.08
C ASN A 182 -18.76 -1.15 9.92
N SER A 183 -19.67 -1.52 10.83
CA SER A 183 -20.32 -0.58 11.75
C SER A 183 -19.58 -0.44 13.09
N ASN A 184 -18.25 -0.56 13.11
CA ASN A 184 -17.48 -0.43 14.35
C ASN A 184 -17.54 1.01 14.89
N GLU A 185 -17.81 1.16 16.19
CA GLU A 185 -18.00 2.46 16.84
C GLU A 185 -16.78 3.38 16.73
N TRP A 186 -15.57 2.82 16.77
CA TRP A 186 -14.32 3.60 16.68
C TRP A 186 -14.09 4.09 15.26
N GLY A 187 -14.41 3.27 14.26
CA GLY A 187 -14.42 3.66 12.85
C GLY A 187 -15.42 4.79 12.60
N ALA A 188 -16.64 4.68 13.14
CA ALA A 188 -17.65 5.72 13.05
C ALA A 188 -17.21 7.04 13.71
N ARG A 189 -16.60 6.97 14.91
CA ARG A 189 -16.07 8.15 15.60
C ARG A 189 -14.93 8.83 14.84
N LEU A 190 -14.03 8.05 14.24
CA LEU A 190 -12.97 8.59 13.39
C LEU A 190 -13.55 9.25 12.14
N ALA A 191 -14.49 8.60 11.45
CA ALA A 191 -15.14 9.15 10.26
C ALA A 191 -15.89 10.46 10.55
N ASP A 192 -16.62 10.53 11.66
CA ASP A 192 -17.28 11.76 12.13
C ASP A 192 -16.25 12.88 12.38
N THR A 193 -15.19 12.57 13.13
CA THR A 193 -14.11 13.53 13.42
C THR A 193 -13.51 14.08 12.12
N LEU A 194 -13.16 13.21 11.16
CA LEU A 194 -12.59 13.63 9.89
C LEU A 194 -13.57 14.48 9.08
N THR A 195 -14.85 14.10 9.04
CA THR A 195 -15.91 14.86 8.33
C THR A 195 -16.07 16.27 8.90
N ARG A 196 -16.04 16.39 10.24
CA ARG A 196 -16.09 17.68 10.94
C ARG A 196 -14.88 18.54 10.62
N LEU A 197 -13.67 17.96 10.67
CA LEU A 197 -12.44 18.66 10.30
C LEU A 197 -12.45 19.16 8.85
N MET A 198 -12.91 18.31 7.92
CA MET A 198 -13.07 18.70 6.51
C MET A 198 -14.12 19.80 6.30
N SER A 199 -15.08 19.90 7.22
CA SER A 199 -16.07 20.98 7.27
C SER A 199 -15.60 22.20 8.06
N ALA A 200 -14.29 22.32 8.31
CA ALA A 200 -13.61 23.38 9.06
C ALA A 200 -13.94 23.46 10.57
N ASP A 201 -14.56 22.43 11.15
CA ASP A 201 -14.73 22.31 12.61
C ASP A 201 -13.44 21.78 13.26
N MET A 202 -12.46 22.67 13.43
CA MET A 202 -11.19 22.37 14.09
C MET A 202 -11.33 22.07 15.59
N ALA A 203 -12.47 22.41 16.21
CA ALA A 203 -12.71 22.10 17.62
C ALA A 203 -12.88 20.60 17.87
N ALA A 204 -13.21 19.82 16.83
CA ALA A 204 -13.28 18.36 16.87
C ALA A 204 -11.97 17.70 17.32
N ILE A 205 -10.79 18.34 17.08
CA ILE A 205 -9.48 17.80 17.46
C ILE A 205 -9.36 17.58 18.97
N ALA A 206 -9.92 18.49 19.77
CA ALA A 206 -9.82 18.43 21.23
C ALA A 206 -10.72 17.34 21.87
N GLN A 207 -11.56 16.68 21.07
CA GLN A 207 -12.58 15.73 21.53
C GLN A 207 -12.25 14.27 21.16
N VAL A 208 -11.07 14.04 20.56
CA VAL A 208 -10.59 12.70 20.16
C VAL A 208 -9.87 12.03 21.31
#